data_AF-A0A944N280-F1
#
_entry.id   AF-A0A944N280-F1
#
_cell.length_a   1.000
_cell.length_b   1.000
_cell.length_c   1.000
_cell.angle_alpha   90.00
_cell.angle_beta   90.00
_cell.angle_gamma   90.00
#
_symmetry.space_group_name_H-M   'P 1'
#
loop_
_entity.id
_entity.type
_entity.pdbx_description
1 polymer ?
#
loop_
_entity_poly.entity_id
_entity_poly.type
_entity_poly.pdbx_seq_one_letter_code
_entity_poly.pdbx_strand_id
1 'polypeptide(L)'
;MESPFSEPEDQGQIHLELLERLRHNKDLLRAVEVSSPTDRVNQKKLRQKFPPELVREAVALYETRQRAKERLPKAEQLWLTRTGLEQATTWLVAKHKAKRFQGHKNVADLCCGIGMDTAALSKKTHVLAIDSNASMVRRAMWNSEILGNA
;
A
#
# COMPACT_ATOMS: atom_id res chain seq x y z
N MET A 1 5.23 -25.65 33.64
CA MET A 1 3.91 -25.22 33.17
C MET A 1 4.14 -23.95 32.38
N GLU A 2 4.45 -24.10 31.09
CA GLU A 2 4.71 -22.97 30.20
C GLU A 2 3.39 -22.38 29.71
N SER A 3 3.31 -21.05 29.65
CA SER A 3 2.14 -20.28 29.23
C SER A 3 1.83 -20.53 27.74
N PRO A 4 0.56 -20.80 27.34
CA PRO A 4 0.20 -21.08 25.95
C PRO A 4 -0.09 -19.82 25.11
N PHE A 5 0.25 -18.62 25.60
CA PHE A 5 0.01 -17.36 24.89
C PHE A 5 1.32 -16.60 24.70
N SER A 6 2.13 -17.02 23.73
CA SER A 6 2.98 -16.08 22.99
C SER A 6 2.17 -15.62 21.78
N GLU A 7 1.46 -14.49 21.94
CA GLU A 7 0.53 -13.95 20.95
C GLU A 7 1.20 -13.46 19.65
N PRO A 8 0.44 -13.31 18.54
CA PRO A 8 0.91 -13.00 17.17
C PRO A 8 1.41 -11.56 16.93
N GLU A 9 1.69 -10.78 17.98
CA GLU A 9 1.87 -9.32 17.91
C GLU A 9 3.12 -8.85 17.14
N ASP A 10 4.08 -9.74 16.86
CA ASP A 10 5.37 -9.37 16.26
C ASP A 10 5.32 -9.21 14.72
N GLN A 11 4.52 -10.01 14.00
CA GLN A 11 4.56 -10.02 12.53
C GLN A 11 3.99 -8.76 11.88
N GLY A 12 2.89 -8.21 12.44
CA GLY A 12 2.28 -6.98 11.95
C GLY A 12 3.22 -5.77 12.11
N GLN A 13 3.92 -5.72 13.23
CA GLN A 13 4.88 -4.66 13.54
C GLN A 13 6.12 -4.74 12.63
N ILE A 14 6.66 -5.95 12.42
CA ILE A 14 7.77 -6.18 11.49
C ILE A 14 7.41 -5.73 10.07
N HIS A 15 6.21 -6.05 9.59
CA HIS A 15 5.77 -5.63 8.25
C HIS A 15 5.63 -4.11 8.12
N LEU A 16 5.12 -3.44 9.15
CA LEU A 16 5.05 -1.99 9.18
C LEU A 16 6.44 -1.36 9.17
N GLU A 17 7.37 -1.85 10.00
CA GLU A 17 8.74 -1.34 10.04
C GLU A 17 9.45 -1.53 8.69
N LEU A 18 9.30 -2.69 8.06
CA LEU A 18 9.87 -2.97 6.74
C LEU A 18 9.30 -2.03 5.67
N LEU A 19 7.99 -1.76 5.72
CA LEU A 19 7.32 -0.81 4.84
C LEU A 19 7.86 0.61 5.01
N GLU A 20 8.06 1.06 6.24
CA GLU A 20 8.67 2.36 6.55
C GLU A 20 10.10 2.46 6.02
N ARG A 21 10.92 1.45 6.31
CA ARG A 21 12.30 1.37 5.81
C ARG A 21 12.34 1.43 4.29
N LEU A 22 11.42 0.74 3.60
CA LEU A 22 11.32 0.78 2.15
C LEU A 22 10.95 2.19 1.64
N ARG A 23 9.99 2.88 2.26
CA ARG A 23 9.61 4.26 1.88
C ARG A 23 10.77 5.25 1.96
N HIS A 24 11.66 5.08 2.93
CA HIS A 24 12.82 5.94 3.08
C HIS A 24 13.99 5.54 2.17
N ASN A 25 13.99 4.33 1.60
CA ASN A 25 15.06 3.83 0.73
C ASN A 25 14.83 4.20 -0.75
N LYS A 26 15.01 5.48 -1.08
CA LYS A 26 14.83 6.03 -2.44
C LYS A 26 15.78 5.39 -3.46
N ASP A 27 17.00 5.05 -3.05
CA ASP A 27 18.00 4.45 -3.94
C ASP A 27 17.59 3.05 -4.39
N LEU A 28 17.05 2.23 -3.48
CA LEU A 28 16.51 0.92 -3.83
C LEU A 28 15.29 1.05 -4.76
N LEU A 29 14.35 1.95 -4.45
CA LEU A 29 13.17 2.17 -5.28
C LEU A 29 13.57 2.57 -6.71
N ARG A 30 14.51 3.51 -6.85
CA ARG A 30 15.06 3.92 -8.15
C ARG A 30 15.81 2.78 -8.84
N ALA A 31 16.61 2.02 -8.10
CA ALA A 31 17.36 0.88 -8.65
C ALA A 31 16.42 -0.21 -9.20
N VAL A 32 15.30 -0.48 -8.52
CA VAL A 32 14.26 -1.40 -9.00
C VAL A 32 13.62 -0.89 -10.28
N GLU A 33 13.26 0.40 -10.35
CA GLU A 33 12.62 0.97 -11.55
C GLU A 33 13.47 0.87 -12.82
N VAL A 34 14.79 1.03 -12.71
CA VAL A 34 15.70 1.02 -13.88
C VAL A 34 16.22 -0.37 -14.27
N SER A 35 15.98 -1.41 -13.45
CA SER A 35 16.71 -2.68 -13.55
C SER A 35 15.96 -3.83 -14.21
N SER A 36 14.76 -3.62 -14.78
CA SER A 36 13.89 -4.73 -15.23
C SER A 36 13.79 -5.82 -14.14
N PRO A 37 13.20 -5.50 -12.99
CA PRO A 37 13.38 -6.23 -11.73
C PRO A 37 12.69 -7.60 -11.70
N THR A 38 11.90 -7.94 -12.70
CA THR A 38 11.31 -9.26 -12.90
C THR A 38 12.36 -10.33 -13.23
N ASP A 39 13.51 -9.92 -13.78
CA ASP A 39 14.60 -10.83 -14.12
C ASP A 39 15.40 -11.26 -12.87
N ARG A 40 15.55 -12.57 -12.69
CA ARG A 40 16.27 -13.17 -11.54
C ARG A 40 17.71 -12.67 -11.42
N VAL A 41 18.38 -12.41 -12.54
CA VAL A 41 19.75 -11.87 -12.58
C VAL A 41 19.81 -10.48 -11.96
N ASN A 42 18.85 -9.62 -12.26
CA ASN A 42 18.79 -8.25 -11.76
C ASN A 42 18.42 -8.24 -10.27
N GLN A 43 17.51 -9.12 -9.83
CA GLN A 43 17.24 -9.30 -8.40
C GLN A 43 18.47 -9.76 -7.61
N LYS A 44 19.28 -10.69 -8.16
CA LYS A 44 20.53 -11.12 -7.51
C LYS A 44 21.50 -9.94 -7.33
N LYS A 45 21.65 -9.09 -8.34
CA LYS A 45 22.49 -7.87 -8.27
C LYS A 45 21.97 -6.88 -7.23
N LEU A 46 20.65 -6.70 -7.12
CA LEU A 46 20.05 -5.82 -6.12
C LEU A 46 20.31 -6.34 -4.69
N ARG A 47 20.19 -7.65 -4.45
CA ARG A 47 20.47 -8.27 -3.14
C ARG A 47 21.93 -8.21 -2.71
N GLN A 48 22.87 -7.93 -3.62
CA GLN A 48 24.27 -7.67 -3.27
C GLN A 48 24.48 -6.26 -2.73
N LYS A 49 23.56 -5.32 -2.99
CA LYS A 49 23.69 -3.91 -2.62
C LYS A 49 22.72 -3.47 -1.52
N PHE A 50 21.60 -4.18 -1.38
CA PHE A 50 20.53 -3.82 -0.45
C PHE A 50 20.06 -5.05 0.34
N PRO A 51 19.47 -4.86 1.55
CA PRO A 51 18.94 -5.96 2.34
C PRO A 51 17.94 -6.82 1.55
N PRO A 52 18.07 -8.17 1.55
CA PRO A 52 17.26 -9.05 0.72
C PRO A 52 15.75 -8.91 0.90
N GLU A 53 15.30 -8.65 2.12
CA GLU A 53 13.90 -8.44 2.49
C GLU A 53 13.34 -7.14 1.86
N LEU A 54 14.11 -6.06 1.87
CA LEU A 54 13.73 -4.80 1.23
C LEU A 54 13.68 -4.95 -0.29
N VAL A 55 14.64 -5.69 -0.89
CA VAL A 55 14.63 -5.97 -2.32
C VAL A 55 13.36 -6.72 -2.70
N ARG A 56 12.97 -7.74 -1.92
CA ARG A 56 11.74 -8.51 -2.17
C ARG A 56 10.50 -7.60 -2.16
N GLU A 57 10.35 -6.76 -1.14
CA GLU A 57 9.21 -5.86 -1.02
C GLU A 57 9.20 -4.79 -2.13
N ALA A 58 10.36 -4.25 -2.50
CA ALA A 58 10.48 -3.27 -3.58
C ALA A 58 10.11 -3.85 -4.95
N VAL A 59 10.55 -5.08 -5.26
CA VAL A 59 10.19 -5.79 -6.48
C VAL A 59 8.69 -6.10 -6.51
N ALA A 60 8.13 -6.60 -5.41
CA ALA A 60 6.70 -6.87 -5.31
C ALA A 60 5.86 -5.59 -5.48
N LEU A 61 6.29 -4.47 -4.88
CA LEU A 61 5.67 -3.16 -5.06
C LEU A 61 5.72 -2.75 -6.54
N TYR A 62 6.88 -2.84 -7.20
CA TYR A 62 7.02 -2.50 -8.61
C TYR A 62 6.06 -3.31 -9.50
N GLU A 63 6.03 -4.64 -9.35
CA GLU A 63 5.15 -5.51 -10.13
C GLU A 63 3.68 -5.17 -9.92
N THR A 64 3.30 -4.89 -8.67
CA THR A 64 1.93 -4.53 -8.32
C THR A 64 1.55 -3.17 -8.93
N ARG A 65 2.47 -2.21 -8.94
CA ARG A 65 2.27 -0.91 -9.61
C ARG A 65 2.07 -1.08 -11.12
N GLN A 66 2.79 -1.98 -11.78
CA GLN A 66 2.57 -2.26 -13.21
C GLN A 66 1.14 -2.78 -13.45
N ARG A 67 0.68 -3.73 -12.64
CA ARG A 67 -0.68 -4.30 -12.75
C ARG A 67 -1.78 -3.30 -12.42
N ALA A 68 -1.49 -2.32 -11.57
CA ALA A 68 -2.47 -1.32 -11.14
C ALA A 68 -2.76 -0.24 -12.21
N LYS A 69 -1.87 -0.05 -13.20
CA LYS A 69 -1.95 1.03 -14.20
C LYS A 69 -3.29 1.11 -14.93
N GLU A 70 -3.94 -0.02 -15.18
CA GLU A 70 -5.21 -0.06 -15.92
C GLU A 70 -6.42 0.36 -15.08
N ARG A 71 -6.32 0.32 -13.74
CA ARG A 71 -7.48 0.46 -12.84
C ARG A 71 -7.34 1.54 -11.77
N LEU A 72 -6.12 1.94 -11.41
CA LEU A 72 -5.84 2.93 -10.38
C LEU A 72 -5.07 4.13 -10.99
N PRO A 73 -5.46 5.38 -10.68
CA PRO A 73 -4.69 6.56 -11.07
C PRO A 73 -3.39 6.64 -10.28
N LYS A 74 -2.36 7.25 -10.87
CA LYS A 74 -1.03 7.42 -10.27
C LYS A 74 -0.44 6.09 -9.75
N ALA A 75 -0.75 4.98 -10.42
CA ALA A 75 -0.39 3.63 -9.98
C ALA A 75 1.11 3.49 -9.66
N GLU A 76 1.97 4.18 -10.41
CA GLU A 76 3.42 4.23 -10.22
C GLU A 76 3.86 4.86 -8.89
N GLN A 77 3.00 5.62 -8.23
CA GLN A 77 3.28 6.28 -6.95
C GLN A 77 2.67 5.52 -5.76
N LEU A 78 1.60 4.75 -5.98
CA LEU A 78 0.84 4.10 -4.91
C LEU A 78 1.65 3.04 -4.17
N TRP A 79 1.36 2.88 -2.89
CA TRP A 79 1.90 1.88 -1.98
C TRP A 79 0.97 0.67 -1.93
N LEU A 80 1.29 -0.34 -2.72
CA LEU A 80 0.42 -1.48 -2.99
C LEU A 80 0.99 -2.80 -2.46
N THR A 81 0.11 -3.77 -2.26
CA THR A 81 0.43 -5.19 -2.09
C THR A 81 -0.37 -5.98 -3.12
N ARG A 82 0.07 -7.20 -3.43
CA ARG A 82 -0.67 -8.06 -4.36
C ARG A 82 -2.12 -8.28 -3.91
N THR A 83 -2.32 -8.74 -2.68
CA THR A 83 -3.66 -8.98 -2.10
C THR A 83 -4.47 -7.69 -2.03
N GLY A 84 -3.85 -6.58 -1.62
CA GLY A 84 -4.51 -5.28 -1.57
C GLY A 84 -4.99 -4.82 -2.94
N LEU A 85 -4.22 -5.04 -4.01
CA LEU A 85 -4.63 -4.72 -5.37
C LEU A 85 -5.74 -5.64 -5.88
N GLU A 86 -5.67 -6.94 -5.57
CA GLU A 86 -6.70 -7.93 -5.94
C GLU A 86 -8.05 -7.60 -5.28
N GLN A 87 -8.03 -7.09 -4.04
CA GLN A 87 -9.21 -6.70 -3.27
C GLN A 87 -9.64 -5.24 -3.48
N ALA A 88 -8.83 -4.42 -4.16
CA ALA A 88 -9.08 -2.99 -4.29
C ALA A 88 -10.33 -2.67 -5.12
N THR A 89 -11.17 -1.79 -4.59
CA THR A 89 -12.19 -1.09 -5.38
C THR A 89 -11.50 -0.33 -6.52
N THR A 90 -11.96 -0.53 -7.77
CA THR A 90 -11.45 0.26 -8.90
C THR A 90 -11.75 1.73 -8.71
N TRP A 91 -10.91 2.61 -9.23
CA TRP A 91 -11.04 4.05 -8.95
C TRP A 91 -12.38 4.64 -9.38
N LEU A 92 -12.92 4.20 -10.53
CA LEU A 92 -14.21 4.66 -11.02
C LEU A 92 -15.35 4.28 -10.06
N VAL A 93 -15.31 3.05 -9.52
CA VAL A 93 -16.32 2.56 -8.57
C VAL A 93 -16.18 3.30 -7.23
N ALA A 94 -14.97 3.51 -6.74
CA ALA A 94 -14.74 4.26 -5.49
C ALA A 94 -15.29 5.69 -5.59
N LYS A 95 -15.04 6.39 -6.72
CA LYS A 95 -15.62 7.71 -6.99
C LYS A 95 -17.15 7.68 -7.06
N HIS A 96 -17.73 6.65 -7.67
CA HIS A 96 -19.19 6.50 -7.71
C HIS A 96 -19.77 6.28 -6.31
N LYS A 97 -19.19 5.39 -5.51
CA LYS A 97 -19.60 5.12 -4.12
C LYS A 97 -19.55 6.39 -3.28
N ALA A 98 -18.48 7.18 -3.38
CA ALA A 98 -18.31 8.41 -2.63
C ALA A 98 -19.44 9.44 -2.84
N LYS A 99 -20.09 9.45 -4.02
CA LYS A 99 -21.24 10.35 -4.28
C LYS A 99 -22.42 10.09 -3.35
N ARG A 100 -22.59 8.84 -2.88
CA ARG A 100 -23.68 8.46 -1.95
C ARG A 100 -23.49 9.04 -0.55
N PHE A 101 -22.27 9.50 -0.23
CA PHE A 101 -21.92 10.08 1.06
C PHE A 101 -21.88 11.63 1.02
N GLN A 102 -22.31 12.24 -0.09
CA GLN A 102 -22.40 13.71 -0.18
C GLN A 102 -23.36 14.25 0.89
N GLY A 103 -22.96 15.36 1.53
CA GLY A 103 -23.71 15.96 2.64
C GLY A 103 -23.35 15.42 4.02
N HIS A 104 -22.69 14.25 4.11
CA HIS A 104 -22.16 13.76 5.36
C HIS A 104 -20.79 14.38 5.65
N LYS A 105 -20.63 14.97 6.84
CA LYS A 105 -19.35 15.58 7.23
C LYS A 105 -18.31 14.54 7.65
N ASN A 106 -18.73 13.50 8.37
CA ASN A 106 -17.87 12.46 8.92
C ASN A 106 -18.33 11.08 8.41
N VAL A 107 -17.38 10.26 7.97
CA VAL A 107 -17.60 8.88 7.52
C VAL A 107 -16.53 7.98 8.13
N ALA A 108 -16.89 6.76 8.49
CA ALA A 108 -15.92 5.74 8.90
C ALA A 108 -15.75 4.69 7.79
N ASP A 109 -14.52 4.38 7.45
CA ASP A 109 -14.13 3.25 6.60
C ASP A 109 -13.48 2.19 7.50
N LEU A 110 -14.26 1.19 7.91
CA LEU A 110 -13.88 0.25 8.98
C LEU A 110 -12.94 -0.89 8.52
N CYS A 111 -12.72 -1.00 7.21
CA CYS A 111 -11.83 -1.98 6.59
C CYS A 111 -11.12 -1.32 5.41
N CYS A 112 -10.32 -0.29 5.67
CA CYS A 112 -9.85 0.61 4.63
C CYS A 112 -8.88 -0.03 3.63
N GLY A 113 -8.21 -1.13 3.99
CA GLY A 113 -7.26 -1.83 3.12
C GLY A 113 -6.17 -0.88 2.60
N ILE A 114 -5.94 -0.86 1.29
CA ILE A 114 -5.00 0.07 0.66
C ILE A 114 -5.58 1.49 0.40
N GLY A 115 -6.82 1.75 0.82
CA GLY A 115 -7.40 3.10 0.91
C GLY A 115 -8.04 3.67 -0.34
N MET A 116 -8.49 2.86 -1.32
CA MET A 116 -9.11 3.41 -2.55
C MET A 116 -10.45 4.11 -2.28
N ASP A 117 -11.33 3.47 -1.49
CA ASP A 117 -12.60 4.06 -1.09
C ASP A 117 -12.39 5.23 -0.12
N THR A 118 -11.53 5.05 0.90
CA THR A 118 -11.07 6.12 1.78
C THR A 118 -10.63 7.36 1.00
N ALA A 119 -9.72 7.22 0.03
CA ALA A 119 -9.21 8.35 -0.76
C ALA A 119 -10.31 9.06 -1.57
N ALA A 120 -11.28 8.32 -2.11
CA ALA A 120 -12.39 8.90 -2.85
C ALA A 120 -13.37 9.65 -1.92
N LEU A 121 -13.67 9.10 -0.74
CA LEU A 121 -14.51 9.72 0.28
C LEU A 121 -13.88 11.00 0.82
N SER A 122 -12.58 10.96 1.14
CA SER A 122 -11.80 12.07 1.70
C SER A 122 -11.78 13.34 0.83
N LYS A 123 -12.20 13.27 -0.44
CA LYS A 123 -12.33 14.46 -1.30
C LYS A 123 -13.42 15.42 -0.85
N LYS A 124 -14.42 14.96 -0.10
CA LYS A 124 -15.58 15.76 0.31
C LYS A 124 -16.00 15.55 1.77
N THR A 125 -15.42 14.57 2.45
CA THR A 125 -15.76 14.21 3.83
C THR A 125 -14.51 14.05 4.68
N HIS A 126 -14.66 14.17 6.00
CA HIS A 126 -13.65 13.71 6.95
C HIS A 126 -13.83 12.20 7.15
N VAL A 127 -12.78 11.43 6.88
CA VAL A 127 -12.84 9.96 6.95
C VAL A 127 -11.98 9.44 8.10
N LEU A 128 -12.61 8.69 9.00
CA LEU A 128 -11.91 7.83 9.96
C LEU A 128 -11.66 6.47 9.29
N ALA A 129 -10.43 6.21 8.88
CA ALA A 129 -10.03 4.96 8.25
C ALA A 129 -9.42 4.00 9.28
N ILE A 130 -9.97 2.79 9.37
CA ILE A 130 -9.59 1.74 10.31
C ILE A 130 -9.32 0.47 9.52
N ASP A 131 -8.29 -0.27 9.92
CA ASP A 131 -8.01 -1.62 9.44
C ASP A 131 -7.35 -2.40 10.58
N SER A 132 -7.53 -3.72 10.63
CA SER A 132 -6.87 -4.56 11.63
C SER A 132 -5.37 -4.69 11.39
N ASN A 133 -4.90 -4.38 10.18
CA ASN A 133 -3.49 -4.43 9.83
C ASN A 133 -2.89 -3.02 9.74
N ALA A 134 -1.97 -2.70 10.65
CA ALA A 134 -1.30 -1.40 10.70
C ALA A 134 -0.54 -1.05 9.40
N SER A 135 0.02 -2.04 8.70
CA SER A 135 0.67 -1.81 7.41
C SER A 135 -0.32 -1.41 6.31
N MET A 136 -1.57 -1.89 6.38
CA MET A 136 -2.65 -1.45 5.47
C MET A 136 -3.08 -0.03 5.79
N VAL A 137 -3.30 0.31 7.07
CA VAL A 137 -3.60 1.68 7.50
C VAL A 137 -2.53 2.66 6.99
N ARG A 138 -1.26 2.30 7.13
CA ARG A 138 -0.16 3.15 6.65
C ARG A 138 -0.16 3.34 5.14
N ARG A 139 -0.43 2.27 4.38
CA ARG A 139 -0.59 2.34 2.92
C ARG A 139 -1.79 3.19 2.51
N ALA A 140 -2.94 3.01 3.17
CA ALA A 140 -4.13 3.80 2.93
C ALA A 140 -3.88 5.30 3.15
N MET A 141 -3.20 5.67 4.23
CA MET A 141 -2.84 7.05 4.52
C MET A 141 -1.99 7.66 3.38
N TRP A 142 -0.91 6.98 3.00
CA TRP A 142 -0.02 7.44 1.93
C TRP A 142 -0.69 7.47 0.55
N ASN A 143 -1.53 6.48 0.24
CA ASN A 143 -2.28 6.46 -1.00
C ASN A 143 -3.33 7.58 -1.03
N SER A 144 -3.98 7.85 0.10
CA SER A 144 -4.91 8.97 0.23
C SER A 144 -4.21 10.32 0.04
N GLU A 145 -2.98 10.51 0.53
CA GLU A 145 -2.16 11.72 0.24
C GLU A 145 -1.90 11.87 -1.27
N ILE A 146 -1.46 10.79 -1.93
CA ILE A 146 -1.14 10.78 -3.36
C ILE A 146 -2.39 11.06 -4.22
N LEU A 147 -3.52 10.46 -3.86
CA LEU A 147 -4.80 10.55 -4.59
C LEU A 147 -5.64 11.77 -4.21
N GLY A 148 -5.43 12.34 -3.03
CA GLY A 148 -6.05 13.58 -2.57
C GLY A 148 -5.53 14.79 -3.35
N ASN A 149 -4.26 14.75 -3.75
CA ASN A 149 -3.63 15.72 -4.66
C ASN A 149 -3.92 15.42 -6.15
N ALA A 150 -5.05 14.77 -6.48
CA ALA A 150 -5.40 14.35 -7.84
C ALA A 150 -6.78 14.87 -8.27
#